data_AF-A0A8K0IXG7-F1
#
_entry.id   AF-A0A8K0IXG7-F1
#
_cell.length_a   1.000
_cell.length_b   1.000
_cell.length_c   1.000
_cell.angle_alpha   90.00
_cell.angle_beta   90.00
_cell.angle_gamma   90.00
#
_symmetry.space_group_name_H-M   'P 1'
#
loop_
_entity.id
_entity.type
_entity.pdbx_description
1 polymer ?
#
loop_
_entity_poly.entity_id
_entity_poly.type
_entity_poly.pdbx_seq_one_letter_code
_entity_poly.pdbx_strand_id
1 'polypeptide(L)'
;MPAFGAIISRALGLPPSFSVGLILLACCPGGTASNVVTLIAQGDVPLSIVMTVCTTLAAVLLTPLLTKILAGTYVPVDAVKLSISTLQVVVAPILLGSCMQSKFPAITKVITPFAPLLAVLASSLLASSVFALFVPTGHLTACIVSCAYEYHG
;
A
#
# COMPACT_ATOMS: atom_id res chain seq x y z
N MET A 1 -2.83 0.12 13.82
CA MET A 1 -1.89 1.18 13.38
C MET A 1 -2.47 2.61 13.31
N PRO A 2 -3.76 2.89 13.03
CA PRO A 2 -4.20 4.27 12.76
C PRO A 2 -4.15 5.21 13.97
N ALA A 3 -4.46 4.69 15.17
CA ALA A 3 -4.32 5.46 16.41
C ALA A 3 -2.86 5.88 16.68
N PHE A 4 -1.91 4.99 16.37
CA PHE A 4 -0.48 5.26 16.51
C PHE A 4 -0.01 6.36 15.54
N GLY A 5 -0.47 6.31 14.29
CA GLY A 5 -0.21 7.35 13.30
C GLY A 5 -0.73 8.73 13.76
N ALA A 6 -1.94 8.79 14.31
CA ALA A 6 -2.51 10.03 14.84
C ALA A 6 -1.77 10.57 16.08
N ILE A 7 -1.26 9.67 16.94
CA ILE A 7 -0.45 10.07 18.11
C ILE A 7 0.89 10.64 17.65
N ILE A 8 1.58 9.97 16.72
CA ILE A 8 2.86 10.41 16.16
C ILE A 8 2.70 11.75 15.44
N SER A 9 1.67 11.92 14.61
CA SER A 9 1.45 13.18 13.88
C SER A 9 1.22 14.36 14.83
N ARG A 10 0.52 14.13 15.96
CA ARG A 10 0.31 15.12 17.02
C ARG A 10 1.59 15.39 17.82
N ALA A 11 2.35 14.36 18.15
CA ALA A 11 3.59 14.48 18.92
C ALA A 11 4.67 15.27 18.18
N LEU A 12 4.76 15.12 16.85
CA LEU A 12 5.71 15.86 16.01
C LEU A 12 5.17 17.19 15.48
N GLY A 13 3.91 17.56 15.74
CA GLY A 13 3.34 18.85 15.32
C GLY A 13 3.31 19.06 13.80
N LEU A 14 3.04 17.99 13.02
CA LEU A 14 3.13 18.05 11.56
C LEU A 14 2.06 18.96 10.93
N PRO A 15 2.37 19.62 9.78
CA PRO A 15 1.39 20.34 8.99
C PRO A 15 0.18 19.45 8.64
N PRO A 16 -1.03 20.03 8.49
CA PRO A 16 -2.25 19.26 8.29
C PRO A 16 -2.20 18.35 7.05
N SER A 17 -1.53 18.78 5.98
CA SER A 17 -1.33 17.98 4.76
C SER A 17 -0.53 16.70 5.00
N PHE A 18 0.57 16.78 5.75
CA PHE A 18 1.39 15.60 6.08
C PHE A 18 0.72 14.70 7.13
N SER A 19 0.00 15.29 8.09
CA SER A 19 -0.75 14.53 9.10
C SER A 19 -1.84 13.66 8.47
N VAL A 20 -2.58 14.18 7.49
CA VAL A 20 -3.58 13.40 6.75
C VAL A 20 -2.91 12.25 5.97
N GLY A 21 -1.79 12.51 5.30
CA GLY A 21 -1.04 11.47 4.59
C GLY A 21 -0.55 10.35 5.52
N LEU A 22 -0.05 10.70 6.70
CA LEU A 22 0.45 9.73 7.68
C LEU A 22 -0.69 8.90 8.32
N ILE A 23 -1.84 9.52 8.58
CA ILE A 23 -3.04 8.82 9.07
C ILE A 23 -3.58 7.87 8.01
N LEU A 24 -3.61 8.28 6.74
CA LEU A 24 -4.03 7.43 5.62
C LEU A 24 -3.08 6.24 5.44
N LEU A 25 -1.77 6.46 5.52
CA LEU A 25 -0.77 5.39 5.51
C LEU A 25 -1.00 4.39 6.65
N ALA A 26 -1.25 4.89 7.87
CA ALA A 26 -1.49 4.06 9.05
C ALA A 26 -2.84 3.31 9.02
N CYS A 27 -3.78 3.73 8.17
CA CYS A 27 -5.04 3.04 7.90
C CYS A 27 -4.90 1.96 6.80
N CYS A 28 -3.80 1.94 6.05
CA CYS A 28 -3.59 0.97 5.00
C CYS A 28 -3.35 -0.43 5.61
N PRO A 29 -3.94 -1.51 5.05
CA PRO A 29 -3.72 -2.87 5.54
C PRO A 29 -2.28 -3.33 5.30
N GLY A 30 -1.89 -4.44 5.96
CA GLY A 30 -0.57 -5.06 5.78
C GLY A 30 -0.35 -5.52 4.32
N GLY A 31 0.86 -5.28 3.80
CA GLY A 31 1.25 -5.66 2.44
C GLY A 31 1.78 -7.09 2.33
N THR A 32 1.91 -7.60 1.11
CA THR A 32 2.37 -8.97 0.81
C THR A 32 3.78 -9.32 1.30
N ALA A 33 4.59 -8.31 1.65
CA ALA A 33 5.91 -8.49 2.24
C ALA A 33 5.87 -9.23 3.60
N SER A 34 4.80 -9.09 4.38
CA SER A 34 4.67 -9.80 5.65
C SER A 34 4.67 -11.32 5.47
N ASN A 35 4.13 -11.82 4.36
CA ASN A 35 4.08 -13.26 4.08
C ASN A 35 5.48 -13.84 3.86
N VAL A 36 6.37 -13.08 3.21
CA VAL A 36 7.77 -13.49 3.00
C VAL A 36 8.54 -13.48 4.31
N VAL A 37 8.34 -12.47 5.16
CA VAL A 37 8.97 -12.40 6.49
C VAL A 37 8.49 -13.54 7.38
N THR A 38 7.20 -13.88 7.37
CA THR A 38 6.68 -15.07 8.08
C THR A 38 7.33 -16.36 7.58
N LEU A 39 7.57 -16.47 6.27
CA LEU A 39 8.22 -17.63 5.65
C LEU A 39 9.69 -17.77 6.09
N ILE A 40 10.43 -16.65 6.15
CA ILE A 40 11.83 -16.61 6.65
C ILE A 40 11.87 -16.92 8.15
N ALA A 41 10.89 -16.44 8.93
CA ALA A 41 10.77 -16.68 10.36
C ALA A 41 10.28 -18.09 10.72
N GLN A 42 10.10 -18.99 9.73
CA GLN A 42 9.50 -20.32 9.89
C GLN A 42 8.12 -20.32 10.58
N GLY A 43 7.37 -19.23 10.43
CA GLY A 43 6.00 -19.14 10.93
C GLY A 43 4.98 -19.73 9.96
N ASP A 44 3.72 -19.76 10.40
CA ASP A 44 2.60 -20.22 9.59
C ASP A 44 2.25 -19.22 8.47
N VAL A 45 2.86 -19.40 7.30
CA VAL A 45 2.56 -18.65 6.07
C VAL A 45 1.06 -18.64 5.71
N PRO A 46 0.30 -19.76 5.84
CA PRO A 46 -1.13 -19.75 5.53
C PRO A 46 -1.91 -18.81 6.48
N LEU A 47 -1.51 -18.76 7.75
CA LEU A 47 -2.14 -17.91 8.76
C LEU A 47 -1.88 -16.43 8.44
N SER A 48 -0.66 -16.09 8.03
CA SER A 48 -0.28 -14.73 7.59
C SER A 48 -1.07 -14.28 6.36
N ILE A 49 -1.29 -15.17 5.38
CA ILE A 49 -2.12 -14.91 4.20
C ILE A 49 -3.57 -14.63 4.62
N VAL A 50 -4.17 -15.48 5.46
CA VAL A 50 -5.56 -15.31 5.89
C VAL A 50 -5.74 -14.01 6.69
N MET A 51 -4.82 -13.70 7.59
CA MET A 51 -4.84 -12.46 8.35
C MET A 51 -4.73 -11.22 7.45
N THR A 52 -3.89 -11.30 6.40
CA THR A 52 -3.73 -10.23 5.40
C THR A 52 -5.01 -10.03 4.59
N VAL A 53 -5.64 -11.10 4.11
CA VAL A 53 -6.92 -11.03 3.36
C VAL A 53 -8.03 -10.46 4.24
N CYS A 54 -8.16 -10.94 5.48
CA CYS A 54 -9.13 -10.45 6.44
C CYS A 54 -8.92 -8.95 6.73
N THR A 55 -7.67 -8.53 6.96
CA THR A 55 -7.32 -7.13 7.21
C THR A 55 -7.54 -6.26 5.99
N THR A 56 -7.30 -6.76 4.78
CA THR A 56 -7.54 -6.02 3.53
C THR A 56 -9.03 -5.78 3.31
N LEU A 57 -9.85 -6.82 3.49
CA LEU A 57 -11.31 -6.70 3.41
C LEU A 57 -11.87 -5.77 4.49
N ALA A 58 -11.37 -5.89 5.73
CA ALA A 58 -11.73 -5.00 6.81
C ALA A 58 -11.32 -3.55 6.51
N ALA A 59 -10.13 -3.32 5.95
CA ALA A 59 -9.61 -2.00 5.62
C ALA A 59 -10.46 -1.29 4.55
N VAL A 60 -10.97 -1.99 3.53
CA VAL A 60 -11.87 -1.37 2.53
C VAL A 60 -13.06 -0.66 3.19
N LEU A 61 -13.56 -1.18 4.32
CA LEU A 61 -14.63 -0.56 5.10
C LEU A 61 -14.13 0.39 6.18
N LEU A 62 -13.03 0.04 6.88
CA LEU A 62 -12.49 0.82 7.98
C LEU A 62 -11.77 2.10 7.54
N THR A 63 -11.07 2.08 6.41
CA THR A 63 -10.29 3.22 5.89
C THR A 63 -11.18 4.45 5.62
N PRO A 64 -12.34 4.38 4.93
CA PRO A 64 -13.22 5.54 4.78
C PRO A 64 -13.88 5.97 6.10
N LEU A 65 -14.20 5.02 6.99
CA LEU A 65 -14.78 5.32 8.30
C LEU A 65 -13.80 6.08 9.20
N LEU A 66 -12.56 5.62 9.29
CA LEU A 66 -11.48 6.26 10.04
C LEU A 66 -11.07 7.59 9.43
N THR A 67 -11.02 7.70 8.10
CA THR A 67 -10.73 8.97 7.42
C THR A 67 -11.80 10.02 7.72
N LYS A 68 -13.08 9.62 7.75
CA LYS A 68 -14.18 10.53 8.14
C LYS A 68 -14.03 11.04 9.58
N ILE A 69 -13.60 10.19 10.51
CA ILE A 69 -13.50 10.52 11.94
C ILE A 69 -12.21 11.30 12.26
N LEU A 70 -11.07 10.94 11.66
CA LEU A 70 -9.76 11.52 11.98
C LEU A 70 -9.33 12.66 11.04
N ALA A 71 -9.70 12.63 9.75
CA ALA A 71 -9.28 13.63 8.76
C ALA A 71 -10.39 14.67 8.48
N GLY A 72 -11.65 14.38 8.81
CA GLY A 72 -12.77 15.31 8.67
C GLY A 72 -12.66 16.58 9.53
N THR A 73 -11.73 16.60 10.49
CA THR A 73 -11.38 17.79 11.30
C THR A 73 -10.34 18.70 10.63
N TYR A 74 -9.63 18.23 9.60
CA TYR A 74 -8.55 18.96 8.93
C TYR A 74 -8.90 19.37 7.50
N VAL A 75 -9.72 18.59 6.77
CA VAL A 75 -10.14 18.86 5.38
C VAL A 75 -11.58 18.35 5.20
N PRO A 76 -12.46 19.05 4.45
CA PRO A 76 -13.76 18.51 4.06
C PRO A 76 -13.57 17.33 3.10
N VAL A 77 -13.56 16.11 3.65
CA VAL A 77 -13.39 14.89 2.87
C VAL A 77 -14.76 14.27 2.59
N ASP A 78 -15.13 14.17 1.32
CA ASP A 78 -16.31 13.42 0.84
C ASP A 78 -16.10 11.91 1.07
N ALA A 79 -16.38 11.44 2.28
CA ALA A 79 -16.18 10.04 2.69
C ALA A 79 -16.90 9.04 1.77
N VAL A 80 -18.03 9.44 1.18
CA VAL A 80 -18.83 8.59 0.27
C VAL A 80 -18.15 8.42 -1.11
N LYS A 81 -17.51 9.48 -1.64
CA LYS A 81 -16.75 9.36 -2.90
C LYS A 81 -15.48 8.54 -2.70
N LEU A 82 -14.78 8.74 -1.58
CA LEU A 82 -13.63 7.92 -1.23
C LEU A 82 -14.00 6.46 -1.03
N SER A 83 -15.14 6.16 -0.38
CA SER A 83 -15.55 4.76 -0.19
C SER A 83 -15.86 4.08 -1.52
N ILE A 84 -16.61 4.73 -2.43
CA ILE A 84 -16.95 4.15 -3.74
C ILE A 84 -15.69 3.95 -4.58
N SER A 85 -14.81 4.95 -4.65
CA SER A 85 -13.57 4.86 -5.42
C SER A 85 -12.62 3.79 -4.87
N THR A 86 -12.47 3.71 -3.55
CA THR A 86 -11.60 2.70 -2.92
C THR A 86 -12.18 1.30 -3.07
N LEU A 87 -13.50 1.14 -2.94
CA LEU A 87 -14.17 -0.13 -3.19
C LEU A 87 -13.92 -0.59 -4.63
N GLN A 88 -14.05 0.29 -5.61
CA GLN A 88 -13.84 -0.06 -7.01
C GLN A 88 -12.36 -0.39 -7.31
N VAL A 89 -11.42 0.39 -6.79
CA VAL A 89 -9.98 0.20 -7.04
C VAL A 89 -9.43 -1.02 -6.29
N VAL A 90 -9.98 -1.40 -5.13
CA VAL A 90 -9.48 -2.51 -4.32
C VAL A 90 -10.27 -3.80 -4.55
N VAL A 91 -11.61 -3.74 -4.54
CA VAL A 91 -12.45 -4.93 -4.67
C VAL A 91 -12.41 -5.48 -6.10
N ALA A 92 -12.36 -4.63 -7.13
CA ALA A 92 -12.31 -5.11 -8.52
C ALA A 92 -11.06 -5.97 -8.81
N PRO A 93 -9.81 -5.54 -8.52
CA PRO A 93 -8.64 -6.40 -8.76
C PRO A 93 -8.59 -7.62 -7.85
N ILE A 94 -9.12 -7.56 -6.62
CA ILE A 94 -9.20 -8.73 -5.74
C ILE A 94 -10.15 -9.78 -6.33
N LEU A 95 -11.34 -9.38 -6.77
CA LEU A 95 -12.32 -10.28 -7.38
C LEU A 95 -11.81 -10.83 -8.72
N LEU A 96 -11.20 -9.99 -9.55
CA LEU A 96 -10.59 -10.42 -10.82
C LEU A 96 -9.45 -11.42 -10.57
N GLY A 97 -8.54 -11.12 -9.64
CA GLY A 97 -7.45 -12.01 -9.28
C GLY A 97 -7.94 -13.36 -8.72
N SER A 98 -8.94 -13.33 -7.84
CA SER A 98 -9.55 -14.54 -7.27
C SER A 98 -10.26 -15.39 -8.34
N CYS A 99 -11.00 -14.76 -9.26
CA CYS A 99 -11.67 -15.45 -10.35
C CYS A 99 -10.66 -16.06 -11.35
N MET A 100 -9.60 -15.33 -11.69
CA MET A 100 -8.53 -15.83 -12.56
C MET A 100 -7.80 -17.03 -11.94
N GLN A 101 -7.53 -16.98 -10.63
CA GLN A 101 -6.92 -18.11 -9.92
C GLN A 101 -7.78 -19.37 -9.96
N SER A 102 -9.11 -19.21 -9.83
CA SER A 102 -10.06 -20.33 -9.88
C SER A 102 -10.22 -20.92 -11.28
N LYS A 103 -10.23 -20.10 -12.34
CA LYS A 103 -10.44 -20.57 -13.72
C LYS A 103 -9.16 -21.03 -14.43
N PHE A 104 -7.99 -20.46 -14.11
CA PHE A 104 -6.73 -20.76 -14.80
C PHE A 104 -5.54 -20.93 -13.82
N PRO A 105 -5.56 -21.96 -12.95
CA PRO A 105 -4.49 -22.17 -11.96
C PRO A 105 -3.11 -22.39 -12.60
N ALA A 106 -3.05 -22.98 -13.81
CA ALA A 106 -1.82 -23.21 -14.54
C ALA A 106 -1.10 -21.90 -14.92
N ILE A 107 -1.84 -20.90 -15.40
CA ILE A 107 -1.30 -19.59 -15.76
C ILE A 107 -0.86 -18.83 -14.51
N THR A 108 -1.68 -18.88 -13.46
CA THR A 108 -1.40 -18.22 -12.18
C THR A 108 -0.08 -18.71 -11.57
N LYS A 109 0.22 -20.01 -11.67
CA LYS A 109 1.46 -20.62 -11.15
C LYS A 109 2.73 -20.11 -11.86
N VAL A 110 2.63 -19.77 -13.14
CA VAL A 110 3.74 -19.19 -13.93
C VAL A 110 3.96 -17.72 -13.58
N ILE A 111 2.88 -16.98 -13.28
CA ILE A 111 2.94 -15.53 -12.98
C ILE A 111 3.33 -15.24 -11.53
N THR A 112 2.94 -16.09 -10.57
CA THR A 112 3.26 -15.91 -9.14
C THR A 112 4.72 -15.61 -8.80
N PRO A 113 5.75 -16.24 -9.40
CA PRO A 113 7.14 -15.89 -9.12
C PRO A 113 7.56 -14.50 -9.65
N PHE A 114 6.92 -14.00 -10.71
CA PHE A 114 7.22 -12.69 -11.30
C PHE A 114 6.44 -11.54 -10.65
N ALA A 115 5.25 -11.83 -10.10
CA ALA A 115 4.39 -10.84 -9.45
C ALA A 115 5.07 -9.99 -8.36
N PRO A 116 5.84 -10.55 -7.38
CA PRO A 116 6.50 -9.74 -6.35
C PRO A 116 7.58 -8.82 -6.95
N LEU A 117 8.27 -9.27 -7.99
CA LEU A 117 9.33 -8.52 -8.66
C LEU A 117 8.75 -7.28 -9.36
N LEU A 118 7.63 -7.45 -10.06
CA LEU A 118 6.88 -6.35 -10.66
C LEU A 118 6.31 -5.38 -9.60
N ALA A 119 5.82 -5.88 -8.46
CA ALA A 119 5.30 -5.05 -7.38
C ALA A 119 6.38 -4.18 -6.73
N VAL A 120 7.59 -4.72 -6.53
CA VAL A 120 8.74 -3.97 -6.01
C VAL A 120 9.16 -2.89 -7.00
N LEU A 121 9.26 -3.21 -8.30
CA LEU A 121 9.58 -2.23 -9.34
C LEU A 121 8.54 -1.11 -9.43
N ALA A 122 7.25 -1.44 -9.40
CA ALA A 122 6.19 -0.45 -9.46
C ALA A 122 6.20 0.48 -8.23
N SER A 123 6.39 -0.08 -7.02
CA SER A 123 6.42 0.73 -5.79
C SER A 123 7.66 1.63 -5.70
N SER A 124 8.83 1.17 -6.15
CA SER A 124 10.05 2.01 -6.19
C SER A 124 9.96 3.15 -7.22
N LEU A 125 9.34 2.90 -8.38
CA LEU A 125 9.04 3.93 -9.39
C LEU A 125 8.08 5.00 -8.84
N LEU A 126 7.04 4.59 -8.11
CA LEU A 126 6.13 5.54 -7.46
C LEU A 126 6.86 6.37 -6.39
N ALA A 127 7.67 5.74 -5.53
CA ALA A 127 8.42 6.44 -4.50
C ALA A 127 9.40 7.49 -5.09
N SER A 128 10.15 7.10 -6.12
CA SER A 128 11.08 8.00 -6.82
C SER A 128 10.37 9.17 -7.49
N SER A 129 9.19 8.96 -8.09
CA SER A 129 8.40 10.02 -8.70
C SER A 129 7.95 11.10 -7.70
N VAL A 130 7.60 10.71 -6.48
CA VAL A 130 7.21 11.66 -5.41
C VAL A 130 8.43 12.41 -4.89
N PHE A 131 9.55 11.72 -4.70
CA PHE A 131 10.79 12.35 -4.24
C PHE A 131 11.34 13.37 -5.26
N ALA A 132 11.21 13.06 -6.56
CA ALA A 132 11.55 13.96 -7.65
C ALA A 132 10.78 15.29 -7.62
N LEU A 133 9.57 15.30 -7.06
CA LEU A 133 8.75 16.51 -6.94
C LEU A 133 9.28 17.48 -5.86
N PHE A 134 10.09 16.98 -4.91
CA PHE A 134 10.60 17.75 -3.78
C PHE A 134 12.09 18.12 -3.90
N VAL A 135 12.83 17.53 -4.84
CA VAL A 135 14.28 17.79 -5.06
C VAL A 135 14.50 18.67 -6.30
N PRO A 136 15.30 19.75 -6.21
CA PRO A 136 15.63 20.57 -7.37
C PRO A 136 16.44 19.78 -8.42
N THR A 137 16.13 20.05 -9.68
CA THR A 137 16.33 19.32 -10.95
C THR A 137 17.74 18.76 -11.26
N GLY A 138 18.77 18.98 -10.43
CA GLY A 138 20.15 18.56 -10.69
C GLY A 138 20.51 17.12 -10.31
N HIS A 139 19.77 16.47 -9.42
CA HIS A 139 20.01 15.08 -8.97
C HIS A 139 19.09 14.04 -9.65
N LEU A 140 18.28 14.50 -10.61
CA LEU A 140 17.18 13.75 -11.22
C LEU A 140 17.69 12.58 -12.08
N THR A 141 18.78 12.77 -12.81
CA THR A 141 19.36 11.72 -13.65
C THR A 141 20.13 10.68 -12.83
N ALA A 142 20.72 11.07 -11.70
CA ALA A 142 21.54 10.19 -10.88
C ALA A 142 20.71 9.14 -10.13
N CYS A 143 19.56 9.51 -9.55
CA CYS A 143 18.73 8.56 -8.80
C CYS A 143 18.03 7.53 -9.70
N ILE A 144 17.57 7.93 -10.89
CA ILE A 144 16.91 7.02 -11.83
C ILE A 144 17.93 6.06 -12.45
N VAL A 145 19.15 6.54 -12.74
CA VAL A 145 20.26 5.70 -13.23
C VAL A 145 20.80 4.79 -12.12
N SER A 146 20.99 5.26 -10.87
CA SER A 146 21.43 4.40 -9.76
C SER A 146 20.42 3.31 -9.42
N CYS A 147 19.11 3.60 -9.39
CA CYS A 147 18.10 2.56 -9.17
C CYS A 147 18.02 1.55 -10.32
N ALA A 148 18.36 1.94 -11.55
CA ALA A 148 18.48 1.02 -12.67
C ALA A 148 19.81 0.22 -12.64
N TYR A 149 20.89 0.80 -12.10
CA TYR A 149 22.22 0.19 -12.04
C TYR A 149 22.36 -0.82 -10.90
N GLU A 150 21.71 -0.59 -9.76
CA GLU A 150 21.74 -1.48 -8.59
C GLU A 150 21.00 -2.83 -8.82
N TYR A 151 20.30 -2.99 -9.96
CA TYR A 151 19.61 -4.23 -10.32
C TYR A 151 20.44 -5.14 -11.26
N HIS A 152 21.60 -4.67 -11.72
CA HIS A 152 22.44 -5.38 -12.68
C HIS A 152 23.80 -5.85 -12.12
N GLY A 153 24.01 -5.74 -10.80
CA GLY A 153 25.17 -6.26 -10.06
C GLY A 153 24.73 -7.14 -8.91
#